data_AF-A0A4Y2T7H3-F1
#
_entry.id   AF-A0A4Y2T7H3-F1
#
_cell.length_a   1.000
_cell.length_b   1.000
_cell.length_c   1.000
_cell.angle_alpha   90.00
_cell.angle_beta   90.00
_cell.angle_gamma   90.00
#
_symmetry.space_group_name_H-M   'P 1'
#
loop_
_entity.id
_entity.type
_entity.pdbx_description
1 polymer ?
#
loop_
_entity_poly.entity_id
_entity_poly.type
_entity_poly.pdbx_seq_one_letter_code
_entity_poly.pdbx_strand_id
1 'polypeptide(L)'
;MAVAHRTAFGAEIRAAVGTTDTTNWLLQGQLRARRPVACIPLTPNHCRLLREWCQARAHWSTEWRSVVFSDESRFCLGASDGRVLDRRRPGERLQPTCLRPRHIGPTPVVIVWGAIFYDSRSTLVLS
;
A
#
# COMPACT_ATOMS: atom_id res chain seq x y z
N MET A 1 30.93 3.32 -42.18
CA MET A 1 29.88 2.31 -42.42
C MET A 1 29.12 2.12 -41.12
N ALA A 2 28.03 2.87 -40.91
CA ALA A 2 27.25 2.85 -39.66
C ALA A 2 25.97 2.06 -39.87
N VAL A 3 25.75 1.02 -39.04
CA VAL A 3 24.54 0.20 -39.04
C VAL A 3 23.47 0.95 -38.24
N ALA A 4 22.51 1.55 -38.93
CA ALA A 4 21.33 2.20 -38.35
C ALA A 4 20.07 1.40 -38.69
N HIS A 5 19.86 0.26 -38.03
CA HIS A 5 18.60 -0.49 -38.13
C HIS A 5 18.30 -1.17 -36.80
N ARG A 6 17.80 -0.44 -35.80
CA ARG A 6 17.21 -1.08 -34.60
C ARG A 6 16.14 -0.29 -33.85
N THR A 7 15.77 0.90 -34.29
CA THR A 7 14.75 1.73 -33.62
C THR A 7 13.37 1.72 -34.29
N ALA A 8 13.23 1.21 -35.53
CA ALA A 8 11.96 1.19 -36.25
C ALA A 8 11.01 0.03 -35.83
N PHE A 9 11.55 -1.13 -35.44
CA PHE A 9 10.77 -2.35 -35.21
C PHE A 9 9.82 -2.27 -34.00
N GLY A 10 10.17 -1.51 -32.96
CA GLY A 10 9.36 -1.39 -31.75
C GLY A 10 8.14 -0.45 -31.87
N ALA A 11 8.12 0.43 -32.88
CA ALA A 11 7.02 1.36 -33.14
C ALA A 11 5.93 0.72 -34.00
N GLU A 12 6.31 -0.10 -34.99
CA GLU A 12 5.37 -0.75 -35.92
C GLU A 12 4.51 -1.82 -35.23
N ILE A 13 5.04 -2.57 -34.27
CA ILE A 13 4.26 -3.58 -33.51
C ILE A 13 3.11 -2.94 -32.72
N ARG A 14 3.31 -1.71 -32.22
CA ARG A 14 2.26 -0.96 -31.51
C ARG A 14 1.18 -0.39 -32.41
N ALA A 15 1.47 -0.20 -33.71
CA ALA A 15 0.52 0.33 -34.68
C ALA A 15 -0.34 -0.78 -35.32
N ALA A 16 0.15 -2.02 -35.39
CA ALA A 16 -0.52 -3.13 -36.07
C ALA A 16 -1.51 -3.93 -35.19
N VAL A 17 -1.43 -3.81 -33.86
CA VAL A 17 -2.32 -4.50 -32.92
C VAL A 17 -3.27 -3.49 -32.29
N GLY A 18 -4.56 -3.57 -32.62
CA GLY A 18 -5.56 -2.70 -32.01
C GLY A 18 -5.61 -2.89 -30.49
N THR A 19 -5.96 -1.85 -29.75
CA THR A 19 -6.24 -1.94 -28.29
C THR A 19 -7.31 -2.99 -27.97
N THR A 20 -8.22 -3.25 -28.92
CA THR A 20 -9.24 -4.30 -28.84
C THR A 20 -8.63 -5.70 -28.89
N ASP A 21 -7.62 -5.93 -29.74
CA ASP A 21 -6.99 -7.24 -29.93
C ASP A 21 -6.17 -7.65 -28.71
N THR A 22 -5.46 -6.70 -28.12
CA THR A 22 -4.72 -6.92 -26.86
C THR A 22 -5.64 -7.20 -25.67
N THR A 23 -6.78 -6.49 -25.58
CA THR A 23 -7.77 -6.70 -24.51
C THR A 23 -8.46 -8.07 -24.65
N ASN A 24 -8.84 -8.44 -25.87
CA ASN A 24 -9.43 -9.75 -26.14
C ASN A 24 -8.47 -10.90 -25.84
N TRP A 25 -7.19 -10.76 -26.19
CA TRP A 25 -6.15 -11.75 -25.86
C TRP A 25 -5.94 -11.91 -24.34
N LEU A 26 -5.91 -10.80 -23.59
CA LEU A 26 -5.81 -10.83 -22.12
C LEU A 26 -7.03 -11.50 -21.46
N LEU A 27 -8.24 -11.22 -21.96
CA LEU A 27 -9.47 -11.83 -21.47
C LEU A 27 -9.53 -13.33 -21.79
N GLN A 28 -9.10 -13.76 -22.98
CA GLN A 28 -8.95 -15.17 -23.34
C GLN A 28 -7.94 -15.89 -22.43
N GLY A 29 -6.84 -15.22 -22.09
CA GLY A 29 -5.85 -15.71 -21.13
C GLY A 29 -6.28 -15.64 -19.65
N GLN A 30 -7.52 -15.23 -19.36
CA GLN A 30 -8.05 -14.99 -18.01
C GLN A 30 -7.23 -13.98 -17.17
N LEU A 31 -6.38 -13.20 -17.82
CA LEU A 31 -5.53 -12.21 -17.19
C LEU A 31 -6.36 -10.96 -16.91
N ARG A 32 -6.67 -10.75 -15.64
CA ARG A 32 -7.37 -9.56 -15.18
C ARG A 32 -6.37 -8.56 -14.63
N ALA A 33 -6.55 -7.29 -14.97
CA ALA A 33 -5.82 -6.23 -14.29
C ALA A 33 -6.13 -6.28 -12.77
N ARG A 34 -5.08 -6.27 -11.96
CA ARG A 34 -5.15 -6.24 -10.49
C ARG A 34 -4.33 -5.07 -9.98
N ARG A 35 -4.76 -4.49 -8.86
CA ARG A 35 -3.95 -3.51 -8.14
C ARG A 35 -2.79 -4.25 -7.46
N PRO A 36 -1.54 -3.79 -7.60
CA PRO A 36 -0.42 -4.33 -6.85
C PRO A 36 -0.64 -4.18 -5.34
N VAL A 37 -0.18 -5.16 -4.56
CA VAL A 37 -0.14 -5.07 -3.09
C VAL A 37 1.04 -4.18 -2.70
N ALA A 38 0.81 -3.22 -1.81
CA ALA A 38 1.90 -2.44 -1.24
C ALA A 38 2.69 -3.32 -0.26
N CYS A 39 4.00 -3.43 -0.45
CA CYS A 39 4.90 -4.15 0.44
C CYS A 39 6.08 -3.26 0.84
N ILE A 40 6.58 -3.47 2.06
CA ILE A 40 7.86 -2.89 2.48
C ILE A 40 8.95 -3.80 1.90
N PRO A 41 9.87 -3.28 1.07
CA PRO A 41 10.97 -4.08 0.54
C PRO A 41 11.87 -4.56 1.68
N LEU A 42 11.99 -5.87 1.84
CA LEU A 42 12.88 -6.48 2.83
C LEU A 42 14.18 -6.91 2.16
N THR A 43 15.30 -6.67 2.84
CA THR A 43 16.60 -7.22 2.41
C THR A 43 16.60 -8.74 2.61
N PRO A 44 17.42 -9.51 1.85
CA PRO A 44 17.55 -10.95 2.08
C PRO A 44 17.91 -11.31 3.53
N ASN A 45 18.71 -10.48 4.19
CA ASN A 45 19.08 -10.65 5.59
C ASN A 45 17.87 -10.46 6.53
N HIS A 46 17.03 -9.45 6.29
CA HIS A 46 15.79 -9.27 7.07
C HIS A 46 14.87 -10.49 6.93
N CYS A 47 14.69 -10.99 5.70
CA CYS A 47 13.88 -12.19 5.45
C CYS A 47 14.41 -13.41 6.21
N ARG A 48 15.74 -13.62 6.22
CA ARG A 48 16.37 -14.72 6.95
C ARG A 48 16.14 -14.60 8.45
N LEU A 49 16.45 -13.44 9.03
CA LEU A 49 16.33 -13.20 10.47
C LEU A 49 14.88 -13.32 10.96
N LEU A 50 13.92 -12.76 10.21
CA LEU A 50 12.49 -12.88 10.55
C LEU A 50 12.03 -14.34 10.49
N ARG A 51 12.48 -15.11 9.49
CA ARG A 51 12.15 -16.54 9.40
C ARG A 51 12.70 -17.32 10.59
N GLU A 52 13.98 -17.15 10.91
CA GLU A 52 14.63 -17.80 12.06
C GLU A 52 13.91 -17.43 13.37
N TRP A 53 13.57 -16.16 13.55
CA TRP A 53 12.84 -15.67 14.72
C TRP A 53 11.46 -16.31 14.87
N CYS A 54 10.70 -16.40 13.77
CA CYS A 54 9.39 -17.04 13.73
C CYS A 54 9.48 -18.55 14.00
N GLN A 55 10.44 -19.23 13.37
CA GLN A 55 10.65 -20.68 13.56
C GLN A 55 11.01 -21.00 15.01
N ALA A 56 11.90 -20.22 15.62
CA ALA A 56 12.29 -20.40 17.02
C ALA A 56 11.12 -20.23 18.01
N ARG A 57 10.05 -19.53 17.61
CA ARG A 57 8.88 -19.22 18.44
C ARG A 57 7.59 -19.86 17.93
N ALA A 58 7.67 -20.76 16.95
CA ALA A 58 6.50 -21.35 16.31
C ALA A 58 5.65 -22.18 17.28
N HIS A 59 6.26 -22.71 18.34
CA HIS A 59 5.60 -23.52 19.37
C HIS A 59 5.33 -22.76 20.67
N TRP A 60 5.63 -21.46 20.72
CA TRP A 60 5.32 -20.64 21.89
C TRP A 60 3.81 -20.53 22.09
N SER A 61 3.37 -20.78 23.31
CA SER A 61 1.98 -20.63 23.74
C SER A 61 1.93 -19.75 24.99
N THR A 62 2.14 -20.32 26.16
CA THR A 62 2.16 -19.60 27.44
C THR A 62 3.30 -18.61 27.56
N GLU A 63 4.38 -18.79 26.81
CA GLU A 63 5.55 -17.91 26.76
C GLU A 63 5.18 -16.51 26.24
N TRP A 64 4.17 -16.39 25.38
CA TRP A 64 3.66 -15.09 24.95
C TRP A 64 3.13 -14.25 26.11
N ARG A 65 2.75 -14.88 27.23
CA ARG A 65 2.21 -14.16 28.39
C ARG A 65 3.23 -13.26 29.07
N SER A 66 4.51 -13.58 28.99
CA SER A 66 5.59 -12.78 29.56
C SER A 66 6.14 -11.70 28.61
N VAL A 67 5.64 -11.63 27.38
CA VAL A 67 6.13 -10.66 26.39
C VAL A 67 5.38 -9.34 26.55
N VAL A 68 6.13 -8.25 26.64
CA VAL A 68 5.61 -6.88 26.57
C VAL A 68 5.87 -6.36 25.15
N PHE A 69 4.82 -5.96 24.45
CA PHE A 69 4.90 -5.32 23.15
C PHE A 69 4.77 -3.82 23.34
N SER A 70 5.70 -3.04 22.80
CA SER A 70 5.63 -1.57 22.82
C SER A 70 5.81 -1.02 21.42
N ASP A 71 5.12 0.07 21.12
CA ASP A 71 5.27 0.78 19.86
C ASP A 71 4.93 2.28 20.05
N GLU A 72 5.32 3.06 19.06
CA GLU A 72 5.04 4.48 18.96
C GLU A 72 4.15 4.73 17.73
N SER A 73 2.93 5.20 17.97
CA SER A 73 1.95 5.41 16.91
C SER A 73 1.69 6.89 16.65
N ARG A 74 1.61 7.24 15.38
CA ARG A 74 1.42 8.61 14.89
C ARG A 74 -0.05 8.85 14.60
N PHE A 75 -0.68 9.78 15.32
CA PHE A 75 -2.08 10.17 15.13
C PHE A 75 -2.20 11.56 14.51
N CYS A 76 -2.84 11.62 13.35
CA CYS A 76 -3.15 12.89 12.67
C CYS A 76 -4.41 13.51 13.29
N LEU A 77 -4.30 14.73 13.85
CA LEU A 77 -5.42 15.48 14.44
C LEU A 77 -6.25 16.25 13.39
N GLY A 78 -5.96 16.09 12.10
CA GLY A 78 -6.66 16.80 11.03
C GLY A 78 -6.52 16.13 9.65
N ALA A 79 -7.64 16.06 8.94
CA ALA A 79 -7.89 15.28 7.72
C ALA A 79 -8.00 13.76 7.98
N SER A 80 -9.20 13.22 7.75
CA SER A 80 -9.33 11.81 7.36
C SER A 80 -8.49 11.57 6.10
N ASP A 81 -8.15 10.33 5.81
CA ASP A 81 -7.34 9.88 4.66
C ASP A 81 -7.89 10.26 3.27
N GLY A 82 -8.87 11.15 3.21
CA GLY A 82 -9.47 11.72 2.01
C GLY A 82 -10.41 10.77 1.30
N ARG A 83 -10.73 9.60 1.89
CA ARG A 83 -11.60 8.60 1.27
C ARG A 83 -13.06 8.83 1.58
N VAL A 84 -13.54 10.04 1.31
CA VAL A 84 -14.99 10.31 1.29
C VAL A 84 -15.51 9.87 -0.07
N LEU A 85 -16.31 8.81 -0.09
CA LEU A 85 -17.00 8.36 -1.29
C LEU A 85 -18.20 9.28 -1.54
N ASP A 86 -18.30 9.78 -2.77
CA ASP A 86 -19.43 10.57 -3.23
C ASP A 86 -20.19 9.81 -4.32
N ARG A 87 -21.52 9.93 -4.33
CA ARG A 87 -22.39 9.31 -5.34
C ARG A 87 -22.70 10.35 -6.42
N ARG A 88 -22.25 10.11 -7.64
CA ARG A 88 -22.47 11.01 -8.79
C ARG A 88 -22.56 10.25 -10.12
N ARG A 89 -23.14 10.87 -11.13
CA ARG A 89 -23.21 10.33 -12.49
C ARG A 89 -21.88 10.50 -13.25
N PRO A 90 -21.64 9.74 -14.33
CA PRO A 90 -20.52 10.01 -15.24
C PRO A 90 -20.56 11.47 -15.75
N GLY A 91 -19.42 12.16 -15.70
CA GLY A 91 -19.32 13.57 -16.11
C GLY A 91 -19.51 14.59 -14.98
N GLU A 92 -20.11 14.22 -13.85
CA GLU A 92 -20.37 15.16 -12.74
C GLU A 92 -19.16 15.37 -11.81
N ARG A 93 -17.98 14.83 -12.14
CA ARG A 93 -16.79 14.84 -11.28
C ARG A 93 -16.37 16.25 -10.81
N LEU A 94 -16.60 17.27 -11.64
CA LEU A 94 -16.18 18.64 -11.38
C LEU A 94 -17.32 19.51 -10.82
N GLN A 95 -18.51 18.95 -10.60
CA GLN A 95 -19.61 19.69 -9.99
C GLN A 95 -19.23 20.14 -8.58
N PRO A 96 -19.54 21.38 -8.17
CA PRO A 96 -19.17 21.88 -6.85
C PRO A 96 -19.65 21.00 -5.69
N THR A 97 -20.80 20.34 -5.84
CA THR A 97 -21.34 19.37 -4.88
C THR A 97 -20.47 18.11 -4.73
N CYS A 98 -19.74 17.75 -5.78
CA CYS A 98 -18.84 16.59 -5.86
C CYS A 98 -17.38 16.93 -5.54
N LEU A 99 -17.08 18.21 -5.30
CA LEU A 99 -15.77 18.67 -4.88
C LEU A 99 -15.68 18.71 -3.36
N ARG A 100 -14.60 18.16 -2.82
CA ARG A 100 -14.25 18.29 -1.41
C ARG A 100 -12.96 19.08 -1.31
N PRO A 101 -12.94 20.19 -0.54
CA PRO A 101 -11.71 20.89 -0.24
C PRO A 101 -10.70 19.91 0.35
N ARG A 102 -9.52 19.85 -0.27
CA ARG A 102 -8.41 19.10 0.28
C ARG A 102 -7.68 19.99 1.27
N HIS A 103 -7.36 19.46 2.44
CA HIS A 103 -6.46 20.13 3.37
C HIS A 103 -5.06 20.23 2.74
N ILE A 104 -4.52 21.44 2.60
CA ILE A 104 -3.21 21.72 1.96
C ILE A 104 -2.12 22.03 3.02
N GLY A 105 -2.52 22.31 4.27
CA GLY A 105 -1.59 22.66 5.35
C GLY A 105 -0.92 21.46 6.02
N PRO A 106 0.09 21.70 6.87
CA PRO A 106 0.61 20.70 7.78
C PRO A 106 -0.52 20.20 8.69
N THR A 107 -0.74 18.89 8.72
CA THR A 107 -1.66 18.28 9.68
C THR A 107 -0.97 18.22 11.05
N PRO A 108 -1.57 18.77 12.11
CA PRO A 108 -1.05 18.57 13.46
C PRO A 108 -1.05 17.07 13.77
N VAL A 109 0.02 16.61 14.37
CA VAL A 109 0.19 15.20 14.72
C VAL A 109 0.54 15.09 16.19
N VAL A 110 -0.02 14.08 16.82
CA VAL A 110 0.37 13.63 18.15
C VAL A 110 1.02 12.27 18.00
N ILE A 111 2.15 12.10 18.68
CA ILE A 111 2.80 10.81 18.77
C ILE A 111 2.46 10.21 20.13
N VAL A 112 2.04 8.95 20.13
CA VAL A 112 1.59 8.25 21.32
C VAL A 112 2.43 7.00 21.48
N TRP A 113 3.14 6.91 22.60
CA TRP A 113 3.82 5.70 23.01
C TRP A 113 2.93 4.87 23.93
N GLY A 114 2.99 3.56 23.78
CA GLY A 114 2.33 2.63 24.68
C GLY A 114 2.89 1.23 24.62
N ALA A 115 2.58 0.44 25.63
CA ALA A 115 2.89 -0.97 25.69
C ALA A 115 1.66 -1.81 26.08
N ILE A 116 1.58 -3.03 25.56
CA ILE A 116 0.58 -4.03 25.88
C ILE A 116 1.27 -5.32 26.34
N PHE A 117 0.64 -6.02 27.25
CA PHE A 117 1.05 -7.34 27.72
C PHE A 117 -0.21 -8.18 27.92
N TYR A 118 -0.06 -9.44 28.34
CA TYR A 118 -1.12 -10.44 28.20
C TYR A 118 -2.50 -10.05 28.77
N ASP A 119 -2.51 -9.42 29.94
CA ASP A 119 -3.71 -9.11 30.71
C ASP A 119 -3.91 -7.61 30.99
N SER A 120 -2.99 -6.75 30.54
CA SER A 120 -3.10 -5.31 30.76
C SER A 120 -2.22 -4.49 29.78
N ARG A 121 -2.15 -3.19 29.99
CA ARG A 121 -1.46 -2.21 29.14
C ARG A 121 -0.82 -1.12 30.00
N SER A 122 0.21 -0.48 29.47
CA SER A 122 0.77 0.71 30.08
C SER A 122 -0.18 1.90 29.95
N THR A 123 0.07 2.95 30.72
CA THR A 123 -0.43 4.28 30.40
C THR A 123 0.10 4.71 29.03
N LEU A 124 -0.71 5.44 28.28
CA LEU A 124 -0.28 6.05 27.03
C LEU A 124 0.44 7.36 27.34
N VAL A 125 1.58 7.57 26.70
CA VAL A 125 2.41 8.76 26.89
C VAL A 125 2.40 9.54 25.58
N LEU A 126 2.13 10.84 25.68
CA LEU A 126 2.24 11.76 24.56
C LEU A 126 3.69 12.22 24.44
N SER A 127 4.21 12.24 23.21
CA SER A 127 5.55 12.73 22.84
C SER A 127 5.41 13.99 22.01
#